data_AF-A0A5K1HPE8-F1
#
_entry.id   AF-A0A5K1HPE8-F1
#
_cell.length_a   1.000
_cell.length_b   1.000
_cell.length_c   1.000
_cell.angle_alpha   90.00
_cell.angle_beta   90.00
_cell.angle_gamma   90.00
#
_symmetry.space_group_name_H-M   'P 1'
#
loop_
_entity.id
_entity.type
_entity.pdbx_description
1 polymer ?
#
loop_
_entity_poly.entity_id
_entity_poly.type
_entity_poly.pdbx_seq_one_letter_code
_entity_poly.pdbx_strand_id
1 'polypeptide(L)'
;MQRRKVEYLMTYADNLALGYFRKQGFSKDCKMPPERWKGYIKDYEGGTMMECYVHPTIDYSKISEIIKRQKEFVIQKIKELSINNHKFDGIALEKKLENPT
;
A
#
# COMPACT_ATOMS: atom_id res chain seq x y z
N MET A 1 -18.29 -1.16 8.31
CA MET A 1 -17.14 -1.06 9.23
C MET A 1 -17.08 0.31 9.90
N GLN A 2 -16.81 1.39 9.15
CA GLN A 2 -16.54 2.72 9.74
C GLN A 2 -17.72 3.36 10.48
N ARG A 3 -18.97 3.18 10.01
CA ARG A 3 -20.17 3.68 10.73
C ARG A 3 -20.32 3.11 12.15
N ARG A 4 -19.73 1.95 12.42
CA ARG A 4 -19.75 1.28 13.73
C ARG A 4 -18.48 1.56 14.57
N LYS A 5 -17.65 2.54 14.17
CA LYS A 5 -16.39 2.90 14.84
C LYS A 5 -15.43 1.70 15.02
N VAL A 6 -15.40 0.80 14.05
CA VAL A 6 -14.43 -0.32 14.02
C VAL A 6 -13.17 0.15 13.32
N GLU A 7 -12.06 0.15 14.05
CA GLU A 7 -10.74 0.59 13.58
C GLU A 7 -9.78 -0.57 13.30
N TYR A 8 -9.95 -1.70 13.99
CA TYR A 8 -9.06 -2.85 13.88
C TYR A 8 -9.87 -4.11 13.58
N LEU A 9 -9.36 -4.90 12.65
CA LEU A 9 -9.79 -6.27 12.41
C LEU A 9 -8.68 -7.18 12.93
N MET A 10 -9.05 -8.16 13.76
CA MET A 10 -8.13 -9.15 14.29
C MET A 10 -8.61 -10.55 13.95
N THR A 11 -7.67 -11.45 13.67
CA THR A 11 -7.97 -12.84 13.37
C THR A 11 -6.81 -13.74 13.76
N TYR A 12 -7.12 -14.96 14.19
CA TYR A 12 -6.16 -16.06 14.16
C TYR A 12 -6.22 -16.71 12.78
N ALA A 13 -5.10 -16.74 12.08
CA ALA A 13 -4.97 -17.35 10.76
C ALA A 13 -4.12 -18.63 10.84
N ASP A 14 -4.57 -19.70 10.18
CA ASP A 14 -3.73 -20.87 9.94
C ASP A 14 -2.61 -20.55 8.92
N ASN A 15 -1.64 -21.45 8.80
CA ASN A 15 -0.48 -21.27 7.93
C ASN A 15 -0.83 -21.15 6.44
N LEU A 16 -1.91 -21.79 5.98
CA LEU A 16 -2.35 -21.75 4.59
C LEU A 16 -3.05 -20.42 4.27
N ALA A 17 -3.74 -19.83 5.25
CA ALA A 17 -4.48 -18.58 5.13
C ALA A 17 -3.60 -17.33 5.30
N LEU A 18 -2.39 -17.44 5.84
CA LEU A 18 -1.47 -16.30 6.05
C LEU A 18 -1.27 -15.46 4.78
N GLY A 19 -1.10 -16.12 3.64
CA GLY A 19 -0.90 -15.44 2.35
C GLY A 19 -2.13 -14.64 1.91
N TYR A 20 -3.33 -15.17 2.17
CA TYR A 20 -4.59 -14.48 1.88
C TYR A 20 -4.73 -13.24 2.76
N PHE A 21 -4.59 -13.38 4.08
CA PHE A 21 -4.73 -12.25 5.01
C PHE A 21 -3.68 -11.16 4.76
N ARG A 22 -2.44 -11.53 4.44
CA ARG A 22 -1.40 -10.55 4.05
C ARG A 22 -1.81 -9.71 2.84
N LYS A 23 -2.40 -10.34 1.81
CA LYS A 23 -2.89 -9.62 0.62
C LYS A 23 -4.08 -8.71 0.93
N GLN A 24 -4.83 -8.99 1.99
CA GLN A 24 -5.93 -8.16 2.49
C GLN A 24 -5.47 -7.06 3.48
N GLY A 25 -4.16 -6.86 3.64
CA GLY A 25 -3.61 -5.81 4.51
C GLY A 25 -3.43 -6.20 5.98
N PHE A 26 -3.60 -7.48 6.32
CA PHE A 26 -3.28 -7.95 7.67
C PHE A 26 -1.77 -8.15 7.85
N SER A 27 -1.28 -7.85 9.05
CA SER A 27 0.10 -8.02 9.48
C SER A 27 0.18 -8.93 10.71
N LYS A 28 1.33 -9.60 10.89
CA LYS A 28 1.65 -10.30 12.15
C LYS A 28 2.08 -9.32 13.25
N ASP A 29 2.56 -8.14 12.85
CA ASP A 29 2.92 -7.05 13.76
C ASP A 29 1.63 -6.37 14.26
N CYS A 30 1.13 -6.83 15.42
CA CYS A 30 -0.08 -6.31 16.04
C CYS A 30 0.28 -5.06 16.85
N LYS A 31 -0.22 -3.90 16.43
CA LYS A 31 0.08 -2.60 17.04
C LYS A 31 -0.93 -2.21 18.11
N MET A 32 -2.11 -2.82 18.11
CA MET A 32 -3.12 -2.57 19.12
C MET A 32 -2.67 -3.10 20.49
N PRO A 33 -2.81 -2.29 21.56
CA PRO A 33 -2.45 -2.71 22.91
C PRO A 33 -3.15 -4.01 23.33
N PRO A 34 -2.43 -4.99 23.90
CA PRO A 34 -2.98 -6.29 24.29
C PRO A 34 -4.24 -6.19 25.17
N GLU A 35 -4.34 -5.17 26.03
CA GLU A 35 -5.46 -4.97 26.96
C GLU A 35 -6.81 -4.79 26.23
N ARG A 36 -6.77 -4.42 24.93
CA ARG A 36 -7.98 -4.21 24.12
C ARG A 36 -8.53 -5.51 23.52
N TRP A 37 -7.75 -6.59 23.47
CA TRP A 37 -8.15 -7.80 22.74
C TRP A 37 -7.84 -9.11 23.47
N LYS A 38 -6.79 -9.15 24.29
CA LYS A 38 -6.41 -10.34 25.05
C LYS A 38 -7.50 -10.67 26.06
N GLY A 39 -7.96 -11.93 26.05
CA GLY A 39 -9.10 -12.39 26.87
C GLY A 39 -10.48 -12.12 26.26
N TYR A 40 -10.58 -11.28 25.22
CA TYR A 40 -11.80 -11.12 24.41
C TYR A 40 -11.78 -11.99 23.17
N ILE A 41 -10.61 -12.12 22.55
CA ILE A 41 -10.36 -13.01 21.42
C ILE A 41 -9.79 -14.31 21.98
N LYS A 42 -10.27 -15.45 21.46
CA LYS A 42 -9.78 -16.76 21.86
C LYS A 42 -8.35 -16.96 21.36
N ASP A 43 -7.46 -17.34 22.27
CA ASP A 43 -6.09 -17.74 21.95
C ASP A 43 -6.11 -19.18 21.45
N TYR A 44 -5.86 -19.38 20.15
CA TYR A 44 -5.78 -20.71 19.54
C TYR A 44 -4.31 -21.12 19.36
N GLU A 45 -3.94 -22.29 19.89
CA GLU A 45 -2.65 -22.90 19.57
C GLU A 45 -2.56 -23.25 18.08
N GLY A 46 -1.39 -23.02 17.48
CA GLY A 46 -1.14 -23.27 16.07
C GLY A 46 -1.69 -22.21 15.10
N GLY A 47 -2.48 -21.24 15.59
CA GLY A 47 -2.90 -20.07 14.83
C GLY A 47 -1.92 -18.91 14.98
N THR A 48 -1.73 -18.14 13.92
CA THR A 48 -1.00 -16.87 13.99
C THR A 48 -1.98 -15.72 14.17
N MET A 49 -1.85 -14.95 15.25
CA MET A 49 -2.59 -13.69 15.41
C MET A 49 -2.18 -12.70 14.32
N MET A 50 -3.15 -12.09 13.66
CA MET A 50 -2.94 -11.07 12.65
C MET A 50 -3.90 -9.89 12.85
N GLU A 51 -3.41 -8.69 12.56
CA GLU A 51 -4.13 -7.42 12.70
C GLU A 51 -4.19 -6.66 11.37
N CYS A 52 -5.34 -6.04 11.07
CA CYS A 52 -5.49 -5.07 9.98
C CYS A 52 -6.13 -3.79 10.54
N TYR A 53 -5.43 -2.67 10.39
CA TYR A 53 -5.97 -1.35 10.72
C TYR A 53 -6.80 -0.80 9.54
N VAL A 54 -8.03 -0.39 9.84
CA VAL A 54 -9.00 0.17 8.91
C VAL A 54 -9.03 1.68 9.10
N HIS A 55 -8.33 2.40 8.22
CA HIS A 55 -8.24 3.85 8.30
C HIS A 55 -9.65 4.49 8.13
N PRO A 56 -10.06 5.44 8.99
CA PRO A 56 -11.44 5.93 9.01
C PRO A 56 -11.84 6.73 7.77
N THR A 57 -10.88 7.31 7.06
CA THR A 57 -11.12 8.17 5.89
C THR A 57 -11.08 7.43 4.55
N ILE A 58 -10.69 6.15 4.53
CA ILE A 58 -10.51 5.40 3.28
C ILE A 58 -11.76 4.58 2.99
N ASP A 59 -12.41 4.81 1.85
CA ASP A 59 -13.47 3.92 1.38
C ASP A 59 -12.85 2.67 0.72
N TYR A 60 -12.69 1.62 1.51
CA TYR A 60 -12.11 0.36 1.04
C TYR A 60 -12.94 -0.34 -0.05
N SER A 61 -14.22 0.00 -0.23
CA SER A 61 -15.02 -0.53 -1.34
C SER A 61 -14.58 -0.01 -2.71
N LYS A 62 -13.89 1.14 -2.73
CA LYS A 62 -13.36 1.80 -3.93
C LYS A 62 -11.83 1.84 -3.95
N ILE A 63 -11.17 1.00 -3.16
CA ILE A 63 -9.71 1.08 -2.94
C ILE A 63 -8.91 1.02 -4.25
N SER A 64 -9.31 0.17 -5.19
CA SER A 64 -8.65 0.03 -6.50
C SER A 64 -8.71 1.32 -7.31
N GLU A 65 -9.85 2.00 -7.30
CA GLU A 65 -10.04 3.29 -7.99
C GLU A 65 -9.22 4.41 -7.32
N ILE A 66 -9.24 4.45 -5.98
CA ILE A 66 -8.47 5.42 -5.19
C ILE A 66 -6.97 5.28 -5.49
N ILE A 67 -6.43 4.06 -5.42
CA ILE A 67 -5.01 3.79 -5.70
C ILE A 67 -4.66 4.16 -7.14
N LYS A 68 -5.53 3.84 -8.11
CA LYS A 68 -5.31 4.20 -9.52
C LYS A 68 -5.17 5.71 -9.68
N ARG A 69 -6.12 6.49 -9.13
CA ARG A 69 -6.08 7.96 -9.18
C ARG A 69 -4.84 8.55 -8.50
N GLN A 70 -4.45 8.02 -7.34
CA GLN A 70 -3.25 8.47 -6.65
C GLN A 70 -1.99 8.21 -7.47
N LYS A 71 -1.88 7.04 -8.11
CA LYS A 71 -0.76 6.72 -9.00
C LYS A 71 -0.71 7.65 -10.22
N GLU A 72 -1.85 7.88 -10.86
CA GLU A 72 -1.96 8.80 -11.99
C GLU A 72 -1.52 10.22 -11.62
N PHE A 73 -1.98 10.71 -10.47
CA PHE A 73 -1.58 12.02 -9.95
C PHE A 73 -0.06 12.12 -9.73
N VAL A 74 0.55 11.13 -9.08
CA VAL A 74 2.00 11.11 -8.83
C VAL A 74 2.79 11.06 -10.15
N ILE A 75 2.37 10.20 -11.09
CA ILE A 75 3.00 10.10 -12.41
C ILE A 75 2.91 11.42 -13.17
N GLN A 76 1.75 12.09 -13.11
CA GLN A 76 1.55 13.38 -13.76
C GLN A 76 2.48 14.45 -13.17
N LYS A 77 2.62 14.48 -11.84
CA LYS A 77 3.57 15.39 -11.18
C LYS A 77 5.02 15.11 -11.52
N ILE A 78 5.41 13.84 -11.64
CA ILE A 78 6.75 13.48 -12.10
C ILE A 78 6.99 13.97 -13.53
N LYS A 79 6.02 13.83 -14.43
CA LYS A 79 6.13 14.31 -15.82
C LYS A 79 6.27 15.82 -15.92
N GLU A 80 5.58 16.59 -15.07
CA GLU A 80 5.69 18.06 -15.02
C GLU A 80 7.08 18.52 -14.56
N LEU A 81 7.73 17.76 -13.68
CA LEU A 81 9.04 18.11 -13.11
C LEU A 81 10.23 17.48 -13.85
N SER A 82 9.98 16.49 -14.70
CA SER A 82 11.02 15.67 -15.31
C SER A 82 11.25 16.02 -16.77
N ILE A 83 12.52 16.10 -17.17
CA ILE A 83 12.96 16.16 -18.56
C ILE A 83 12.81 14.82 -19.31
N ASN A 84 12.31 13.76 -18.67
CA ASN A 84 12.18 12.44 -19.30
C ASN A 84 11.30 12.43 -20.56
N ASN A 85 10.40 13.41 -20.70
CA ASN A 85 9.57 13.55 -21.89
C ASN A 85 10.26 14.34 -23.02
N HIS A 86 11.45 14.87 -22.78
CA HIS A 86 12.29 15.54 -23.77
C HIS A 86 13.00 14.49 -24.62
N LYS A 87 12.56 14.34 -25.88
CA LYS A 87 13.25 13.48 -26.85
C LYS A 87 14.46 14.23 -27.38
N PHE A 88 15.65 13.73 -27.08
CA PHE A 88 16.88 14.23 -27.65
C PHE A 88 17.07 13.64 -29.05
N ASP A 89 17.36 14.50 -30.03
CA ASP A 89 17.79 14.05 -31.36
C ASP A 89 19.25 13.57 -31.27
N GLY A 90 19.46 12.28 -31.56
CA GLY A 90 20.80 11.67 -31.53
C GLY A 90 21.78 12.32 -32.51
N ILE A 91 21.29 12.79 -33.67
CA ILE A 91 22.12 13.37 -34.73
C ILE A 91 22.67 14.74 -34.31
N ALA A 92 21.87 15.50 -33.54
CA ALA A 92 22.29 16.80 -33.02
C ALA A 92 23.35 16.67 -31.91
N LEU A 93 23.37 15.55 -31.18
CA LEU A 93 24.34 15.27 -30.12
C LEU A 93 25.70 14.87 -30.69
N GLU A 94 25.73 14.01 -31.72
CA GLU A 94 26.96 13.59 -32.40
C GLU A 94 27.69 14.76 -33.06
N LYS A 95 26.97 15.62 -33.80
CA LYS A 95 27.57 16.81 -34.44
C LYS A 95 28.20 17.79 -33.45
N LYS A 96 27.70 17.83 -32.21
CA LYS A 96 28.23 18.69 -31.13
C LYS A 96 29.48 18.10 -30.46
N LEU A 97 29.63 16.78 -30.51
CA LEU A 97 30.81 16.07 -30.03
C LEU A 97 31.94 16.07 -31.06
N GLU A 98 31.61 16.05 -32.35
CA GLU A 98 32.59 16.12 -33.44
C GLU A 98 33.19 17.52 -33.63
N ASN A 99 32.47 18.59 -33.25
CA ASN A 99 32.98 19.96 -33.30
C ASN A 99 32.75 20.68 -31.96
N PRO A 100 33.59 20.40 -30.94
CA PRO A 100 33.56 21.14 -29.69
C PRO A 100 34.15 22.52 -29.95
N THR A 101 33.34 23.57 -29.73
CA THR A 101 33.83 24.96 -29.74
C THR A 101 34.57 25.24 -28.44
#